data_AF-A0AAV0MV47-F1
#
_entry.id   AF-A0AAV0MV47-F1
#
_cell.length_a   1.000
_cell.length_b   1.000
_cell.length_c   1.000
_cell.angle_alpha   90.00
_cell.angle_beta   90.00
_cell.angle_gamma   90.00
#
_symmetry.space_group_name_H-M   'P 1'
#
loop_
_entity.id
_entity.type
_entity.pdbx_description
1 polymer ?
#
loop_
_entity_poly.entity_id
_entity_poly.type
_entity_poly.pdbx_seq_one_letter_code
_entity_poly.pdbx_strand_id
1 'polypeptide(L)'
;MGTVNYLEALKLQEKLLSERKAQKIGDTLLCLQHPPTYTLGKAVLYPILSLREIGLGARKYVEQLELTMIELASLYGVKASVGEKGETGVWVGDGKIGAIGVRISGGITSHGLAFNIDPDLNYFKHIVPCGIADKRVTSLRKETGTVLLTEDVVHDQLISCFARLFGFSDLIWRENGLCSETKDL
;
A
#
# COMPACT_ATOMS: atom_id res chain seq x y z
N MET A 1 -2.60 -10.92 5.86
CA MET A 1 -2.40 -11.06 7.33
C MET A 1 -3.58 -10.55 8.16
N GLY A 2 -4.69 -10.09 7.56
CA GLY A 2 -5.79 -9.48 8.32
C GLY A 2 -5.33 -8.24 9.11
N THR A 3 -5.90 -8.04 10.29
CA THR A 3 -5.66 -6.89 11.14
C THR A 3 -4.50 -7.14 12.13
N VAL A 4 -3.44 -6.35 12.05
CA VAL A 4 -2.18 -6.52 12.81
C VAL A 4 -1.79 -5.21 13.51
N ASN A 5 -1.34 -5.26 14.77
CA ASN A 5 -0.91 -4.05 15.48
C ASN A 5 0.26 -3.34 14.75
N TYR A 6 0.26 -2.00 14.75
CA TYR A 6 1.31 -1.22 14.06
C TYR A 6 2.72 -1.55 14.53
N LEU A 7 2.94 -1.68 15.85
CA LEU A 7 4.27 -1.99 16.40
C LEU A 7 4.72 -3.41 16.05
N GLU A 8 3.78 -4.36 15.96
CA GLU A 8 4.09 -5.73 15.53
C GLU A 8 4.44 -5.78 14.04
N ALA A 9 3.68 -5.07 13.20
CA ALA A 9 3.99 -4.93 11.78
C ALA A 9 5.33 -4.23 11.55
N LEU A 10 5.68 -3.23 12.37
CA LEU A 10 6.98 -2.56 12.30
C LEU A 10 8.12 -3.53 12.64
N LYS A 11 8.00 -4.30 13.73
CA LYS A 11 8.99 -5.32 14.11
C LYS A 11 9.15 -6.37 13.01
N LEU A 12 8.05 -6.80 12.39
CA LEU A 12 8.08 -7.75 11.28
C LEU A 12 8.81 -7.17 10.07
N GLN A 13 8.54 -5.91 9.70
CA GLN A 13 9.25 -5.23 8.63
C GLN A 13 10.75 -5.14 8.90
N GLU A 14 11.16 -4.79 10.12
CA GLU A 14 12.58 -4.72 10.50
C GLU A 14 13.26 -6.09 10.39
N LYS A 15 12.59 -7.15 10.85
CA LYS A 15 13.07 -8.53 10.72
C LYS A 15 13.25 -8.92 9.25
N LEU A 16 12.22 -8.77 8.42
CA LEU A 16 12.26 -9.13 7.01
C LEU A 16 13.28 -8.30 6.24
N LEU A 17 13.40 -7.01 6.56
CA LEU A 17 14.43 -6.15 5.97
C LEU A 17 15.84 -6.69 6.28
N SER A 18 16.09 -7.11 7.52
CA SER A 18 17.37 -7.70 7.92
C SER A 18 17.64 -9.03 7.23
N GLU A 19 16.65 -9.92 7.18
CA GLU A 19 16.73 -11.22 6.50
C GLU A 19 16.95 -11.06 4.98
N ARG A 20 16.26 -10.10 4.36
CA ARG A 20 16.38 -9.80 2.94
C ARG A 20 17.75 -9.22 2.60
N LYS A 21 18.27 -8.30 3.41
CA LYS A 21 19.64 -7.77 3.29
C LYS A 21 20.70 -8.87 3.41
N ALA A 22 20.45 -9.84 4.27
CA ALA A 22 21.30 -11.02 4.44
C ALA A 22 21.07 -12.10 3.36
N GLN A 23 20.24 -11.84 2.35
CA GLN A 23 19.90 -12.78 1.27
C GLN A 23 19.32 -14.12 1.76
N LYS A 24 18.69 -14.14 2.94
CA LYS A 24 18.05 -15.34 3.51
C LYS A 24 16.65 -15.59 2.97
N ILE A 25 16.00 -14.53 2.49
CA ILE A 25 14.66 -14.55 1.91
C ILE A 25 14.66 -13.78 0.58
N GLY A 26 13.71 -14.09 -0.29
CA GLY A 26 13.43 -13.32 -1.50
C GLY A 26 12.64 -12.05 -1.21
N ASP A 27 12.33 -11.32 -2.28
CA ASP A 27 11.43 -10.17 -2.24
C ASP A 27 10.08 -10.55 -1.64
N THR A 28 9.58 -9.70 -0.74
CA THR A 28 8.40 -10.01 0.07
C THR A 28 7.44 -8.83 0.09
N LEU A 29 6.15 -9.09 -0.11
CA LEU A 29 5.08 -8.10 0.05
C LEU A 29 4.28 -8.44 1.32
N LEU A 30 4.24 -7.52 2.28
CA LEU A 30 3.34 -7.65 3.43
C LEU A 30 2.02 -6.93 3.15
N CYS A 31 0.91 -7.65 3.33
CA CYS A 31 -0.45 -7.14 3.11
C CYS A 31 -1.26 -7.27 4.40
N LEU A 32 -1.70 -6.14 4.96
CA LEU A 32 -2.37 -6.09 6.27
C LEU A 32 -3.32 -4.89 6.40
N GLN A 33 -4.07 -4.89 7.48
CA GLN A 33 -4.75 -3.73 8.05
C GLN A 33 -4.24 -3.51 9.48
N HIS A 34 -4.51 -2.35 10.09
CA HIS A 34 -4.17 -2.11 11.50
C HIS A 34 -5.46 -1.95 12.35
N PRO A 35 -5.50 -2.46 13.60
CA PRO A 35 -6.55 -2.15 14.57
C PRO A 35 -6.67 -0.63 14.74
N PRO A 36 -7.80 -0.10 15.23
CA PRO A 36 -8.13 1.32 15.12
C PRO A 36 -7.15 2.24 15.84
N THR A 37 -6.12 2.61 15.09
CA THR A 37 -5.41 3.87 15.07
C THR A 37 -5.60 4.38 13.64
N TYR A 38 -6.76 4.99 13.35
CA TYR A 38 -7.05 5.75 12.13
C TYR A 38 -7.00 4.99 10.77
N THR A 39 -7.00 3.64 10.75
CA THR A 39 -6.59 2.83 9.58
C THR A 39 -7.54 1.70 9.16
N LEU A 40 -8.61 1.44 9.92
CA LEU A 40 -9.67 0.52 9.48
C LEU A 40 -10.28 1.02 8.16
N GLY A 41 -10.55 0.12 7.21
CA GLY A 41 -11.00 0.49 5.86
C GLY A 41 -9.88 0.96 4.92
N LYS A 42 -8.61 0.76 5.28
CA LYS A 42 -7.45 1.01 4.40
C LYS A 42 -6.76 -0.30 4.02
N ALA A 43 -6.40 -0.43 2.75
CA ALA A 43 -5.48 -1.48 2.30
C ALA A 43 -4.04 -0.98 2.41
N VAL A 44 -3.18 -1.75 3.10
CA VAL A 44 -1.79 -1.38 3.35
C VAL A 44 -0.87 -2.44 2.77
N LEU A 45 0.05 -1.99 1.92
CA LEU A 45 1.11 -2.82 1.34
C LEU A 45 2.47 -2.32 1.82
N TYR A 46 3.29 -3.22 2.36
CA TYR A 46 4.69 -2.96 2.68
C TYR A 46 5.62 -3.85 1.85
N PRO A 47 6.07 -3.39 0.66
CA PRO A 47 7.02 -4.11 -0.16
C PRO A 47 8.43 -4.05 0.46
N ILE A 48 9.01 -5.22 0.75
CA ILE A 48 10.40 -5.42 1.15
C ILE A 48 11.16 -5.97 -0.05
N LEU A 49 11.60 -5.05 -0.93
CA LEU A 49 12.18 -5.36 -2.23
C LEU A 49 13.61 -4.86 -2.35
N SER A 50 14.43 -5.57 -3.12
CA SER A 50 15.74 -5.08 -3.56
C SER A 50 15.59 -4.24 -4.82
N LEU A 51 15.73 -2.92 -4.70
CA LEU A 51 15.65 -1.99 -5.84
C LEU A 51 16.70 -2.30 -6.92
N ARG A 52 17.86 -2.84 -6.52
CA ARG A 52 18.92 -3.23 -7.45
C ARG A 52 18.54 -4.44 -8.29
N GLU A 53 17.92 -5.44 -7.67
CA GLU A 53 17.55 -6.69 -8.36
C GLU A 53 16.36 -6.47 -9.30
N ILE A 54 15.39 -5.64 -8.89
CA ILE A 54 14.27 -5.26 -9.76
C ILE A 54 14.62 -4.14 -10.76
N GLY A 55 15.87 -3.64 -10.76
CA GLY A 55 16.34 -2.64 -11.73
C GLY A 55 15.70 -1.25 -11.61
N LEU A 56 15.21 -0.87 -10.42
CA LEU A 56 14.52 0.39 -10.18
C LEU A 56 15.34 1.37 -9.36
N GLY A 57 15.21 2.66 -9.70
CA GLY A 57 15.64 3.76 -8.82
C GLY A 57 14.54 4.13 -7.82
N ALA A 58 14.91 4.76 -6.71
CA ALA A 58 13.98 5.18 -5.65
C ALA A 58 12.77 5.99 -6.17
N ARG A 59 13.01 6.89 -7.13
CA ARG A 59 11.94 7.70 -7.75
C ARG A 59 10.96 6.84 -8.55
N LYS A 60 11.46 5.99 -9.45
CA LYS A 60 10.63 5.07 -10.25
C LYS A 60 9.85 4.10 -9.37
N TYR A 61 10.44 3.66 -8.26
CA TYR A 61 9.75 2.85 -7.26
C TYR A 61 8.52 3.56 -6.70
N VAL A 62 8.66 4.83 -6.28
CA VAL A 62 7.52 5.63 -5.79
C VAL A 62 6.49 5.85 -6.90
N GLU A 63 6.92 6.18 -8.12
CA GLU A 63 6.03 6.35 -9.27
C GLU A 63 5.22 5.08 -9.56
N GLN A 64 5.81 3.89 -9.44
CA GLN A 64 5.08 2.62 -9.60
C GLN A 64 4.08 2.34 -8.47
N LEU A 65 4.39 2.73 -7.21
CA LEU A 65 3.42 2.66 -6.11
C LEU A 65 2.22 3.59 -6.35
N GLU A 66 2.47 4.78 -6.91
CA GLU A 66 1.39 5.71 -7.30
C GLU A 66 0.54 5.11 -8.41
N LEU A 67 1.16 4.60 -9.48
CA LEU A 67 0.47 3.92 -10.57
C LEU A 67 -0.37 2.73 -10.10
N THR A 68 0.11 1.96 -9.13
CA THR A 68 -0.62 0.83 -8.53
C THR A 68 -1.97 1.28 -7.95
N MET A 69 -1.97 2.37 -7.19
CA MET A 69 -3.20 2.90 -6.59
C MET A 69 -4.11 3.59 -7.62
N ILE A 70 -3.54 4.26 -8.63
CA ILE A 70 -4.30 4.86 -9.73
C ILE A 70 -5.02 3.78 -10.53
N GLU A 71 -4.34 2.68 -10.83
CA GLU A 71 -4.93 1.55 -11.55
C GLU A 71 -6.07 0.92 -10.75
N LEU A 72 -5.87 0.67 -9.45
CA LEU A 72 -6.94 0.20 -8.58
C LEU A 72 -8.15 1.13 -8.63
N ALA A 73 -7.96 2.44 -8.47
CA ALA A 73 -9.04 3.41 -8.52
C ALA A 73 -9.79 3.38 -9.86
N SER A 74 -9.07 3.16 -10.97
CA SER A 74 -9.65 3.09 -12.31
C SER A 74 -10.60 1.90 -12.50
N LEU A 75 -10.37 0.78 -11.79
CA LEU A 75 -11.27 -0.39 -11.81
C LEU A 75 -12.68 -0.05 -11.29
N TYR A 76 -12.79 1.00 -10.47
CA TYR A 76 -14.04 1.49 -9.89
C TYR A 76 -14.55 2.78 -10.54
N GLY A 77 -13.99 3.16 -11.69
CA GLY A 77 -14.36 4.38 -12.40
C GLY A 77 -13.88 5.67 -11.74
N VAL A 78 -13.01 5.60 -10.73
CA VAL A 78 -12.51 6.77 -10.01
C VAL A 78 -11.29 7.34 -10.73
N LYS A 79 -11.39 8.60 -11.14
CA LYS A 79 -10.31 9.32 -11.84
C LYS A 79 -9.28 9.84 -10.84
N ALA A 80 -8.30 9.01 -10.52
CA ALA A 80 -7.19 9.36 -9.64
C ALA A 80 -5.93 9.79 -10.43
N SER A 81 -5.08 10.60 -9.81
CA SER A 81 -3.80 11.04 -10.37
C SER A 81 -2.72 11.17 -9.30
N VAL A 82 -1.46 11.31 -9.73
CA VAL A 82 -0.37 11.78 -8.88
C VAL A 82 -0.67 13.20 -8.39
N GLY A 83 -0.12 13.56 -7.24
CA GLY A 83 -0.23 14.90 -6.68
C GLY A 83 0.70 15.91 -7.37
N GLU A 84 0.55 17.18 -7.00
CA GLU A 84 1.49 18.22 -7.42
C GLU A 84 2.88 18.03 -6.78
N LYS A 85 3.83 18.88 -7.15
CA LYS A 85 5.19 18.82 -6.62
C LYS A 85 5.17 18.97 -5.09
N GLY A 86 5.61 17.93 -4.39
CA GLY A 86 5.62 17.87 -2.92
C GLY A 86 4.43 17.12 -2.31
N GLU A 87 3.50 16.63 -3.13
CA GLU A 87 2.28 15.94 -2.72
C GLU A 87 2.33 14.43 -3.00
N THR A 88 3.38 13.76 -2.55
CA THR A 88 3.56 12.31 -2.80
C THR A 88 2.33 11.49 -2.38
N GLY A 89 1.91 10.59 -3.26
CA GLY A 89 0.69 9.80 -3.10
C GLY A 89 -0.31 10.06 -4.23
N VAL A 90 -1.54 9.59 -4.03
CA VAL A 90 -2.58 9.58 -5.07
C VAL A 90 -3.80 10.35 -4.63
N TRP A 91 -4.39 11.07 -5.59
CA TRP A 91 -5.37 12.13 -5.36
C TRP A 91 -6.55 12.04 -6.33
N VAL A 92 -7.72 12.50 -5.88
CA VAL A 92 -8.95 12.68 -6.65
C VAL A 92 -9.44 14.11 -6.45
N GLY A 93 -9.21 14.96 -7.45
CA GLY A 93 -9.28 16.42 -7.26
C GLY A 93 -8.31 16.86 -6.16
N ASP A 94 -8.78 17.63 -5.18
CA ASP A 94 -7.98 18.02 -4.01
C ASP A 94 -7.96 16.97 -2.87
N GLY A 95 -8.56 15.79 -3.09
CA GLY A 95 -8.70 14.74 -2.09
C GLY A 95 -7.67 13.63 -2.16
N LYS A 96 -6.87 13.46 -1.12
CA LYS A 96 -5.91 12.36 -1.04
C LYS A 96 -6.63 11.03 -0.81
N ILE A 97 -6.50 10.10 -1.75
CA ILE A 97 -7.05 8.74 -1.65
C ILE A 97 -5.99 7.71 -1.25
N GLY A 98 -4.72 7.98 -1.55
CA GLY A 98 -3.60 7.09 -1.26
C GLY A 98 -2.38 7.82 -0.70
N ALA A 99 -1.78 7.27 0.35
CA ALA A 99 -0.54 7.78 0.94
C ALA A 99 0.61 6.83 0.62
N ILE A 100 1.80 7.41 0.42
CA ILE A 100 3.05 6.66 0.29
C ILE A 100 4.02 7.20 1.32
N GLY A 101 4.62 6.29 2.07
CA GLY A 101 5.74 6.55 2.96
C GLY A 101 6.68 5.38 2.85
N VAL A 102 7.87 5.61 2.32
CA VAL A 102 8.85 4.55 2.03
C VAL A 102 10.18 4.88 2.68
N ARG A 103 10.88 3.86 3.16
CA ARG A 103 12.26 3.97 3.62
C ARG A 103 13.12 3.00 2.83
N ILE A 104 14.23 3.49 2.30
CA ILE A 104 15.21 2.69 1.56
C ILE A 104 16.50 2.64 2.37
N SER A 105 16.98 1.45 2.67
CA SER A 105 18.21 1.24 3.43
C SER A 105 19.03 0.12 2.79
N GLY A 106 20.26 0.42 2.38
CA GLY A 106 21.11 -0.56 1.69
C GLY A 106 20.55 -1.03 0.35
N GLY A 107 19.70 -0.23 -0.31
CA GLY A 107 19.01 -0.62 -1.55
C GLY A 107 17.77 -1.48 -1.37
N ILE A 108 17.39 -1.80 -0.12
CA ILE A 108 16.17 -2.56 0.20
C ILE A 108 15.08 -1.62 0.74
N THR A 109 13.83 -1.80 0.30
CA THR A 109 12.67 -1.00 0.70
C THR A 109 12.03 -1.51 2.01
N SER A 110 11.33 -0.60 2.69
CA SER A 110 10.47 -0.86 3.85
C SER A 110 9.39 0.22 3.92
N HIS A 111 8.33 -0.01 4.70
CA HIS A 111 7.05 0.69 4.58
C HIS A 111 6.49 0.53 3.15
N GLY A 112 5.69 1.47 2.65
CA GLY A 112 5.03 1.31 1.36
C GLY A 112 3.89 2.29 1.15
N LEU A 113 2.72 1.75 0.86
CA LEU A 113 1.52 2.53 0.55
C LEU A 113 0.35 2.18 1.48
N ALA A 114 -0.58 3.12 1.60
CA ALA A 114 -1.87 2.93 2.23
C ALA A 114 -2.96 3.56 1.36
N PHE A 115 -3.92 2.75 0.93
CA PHE A 115 -5.03 3.17 0.08
C PHE A 115 -6.35 3.19 0.86
N ASN A 116 -7.10 4.29 0.78
CA ASN A 116 -8.36 4.45 1.49
C ASN A 116 -9.51 3.79 0.72
N ILE A 117 -9.95 2.60 1.15
CA ILE A 117 -11.12 1.92 0.57
C ILE A 117 -12.39 2.54 1.14
N ASP A 118 -12.59 2.37 2.45
CA ASP A 118 -13.75 2.90 3.18
C ASP A 118 -13.41 3.23 4.65
N PRO A 119 -12.33 3.99 4.95
CA PRO A 119 -12.07 4.40 6.32
C PRO A 119 -13.07 5.46 6.78
N ASP A 120 -13.36 5.49 8.08
CA ASP A 120 -14.04 6.65 8.67
C ASP A 120 -13.13 7.88 8.53
N LEU A 121 -13.55 8.83 7.68
CA LEU A 121 -12.78 10.02 7.37
C LEU A 121 -12.84 11.09 8.49
N ASN A 122 -13.76 10.98 9.46
CA ASN A 122 -13.86 11.92 10.57
C ASN A 122 -12.61 11.91 11.46
N TYR A 123 -11.92 10.78 11.49
CA TYR A 123 -10.64 10.60 12.15
C TYR A 123 -9.55 11.58 11.66
N PHE A 124 -9.61 12.03 10.41
CA PHE A 124 -8.65 13.00 9.87
C PHE A 124 -8.96 14.44 10.28
N LYS A 125 -10.17 14.76 10.75
CA LYS A 125 -10.54 16.12 11.20
C LYS A 125 -9.81 16.52 12.48
N HIS A 126 -9.31 15.54 13.24
CA HIS A 126 -8.64 15.75 14.53
C HIS A 126 -7.12 15.72 14.43
N ILE A 127 -6.56 15.48 13.23
CA ILE A 127 -5.13 15.46 12.98
C ILE A 127 -4.83 16.62 12.04
N VAL A 128 -4.02 17.58 12.48
CA VAL A 128 -3.42 18.58 11.59
C VAL A 128 -2.11 17.96 11.08
N PRO A 129 -2.04 17.46 9.83
CA PRO A 129 -0.79 16.96 9.30
C PRO A 129 0.12 18.16 9.06
N CYS A 130 1.34 18.13 9.61
CA CYS A 130 2.33 19.17 9.32
C CYS A 130 2.64 19.15 7.82
N GLY A 131 2.27 20.22 7.09
CA GLY A 131 2.52 20.39 5.65
C GLY A 131 1.34 20.22 4.70
N ILE A 132 0.14 19.85 5.18
CA ILE A 132 -1.07 19.64 4.33
C ILE A 132 -2.32 20.25 4.98
N ALA A 133 -2.19 21.42 5.61
CA ALA A 133 -3.26 22.00 6.45
C ALA A 133 -4.61 22.23 5.72
N ASP A 134 -4.60 22.29 4.38
CA ASP A 134 -5.79 22.65 3.58
C ASP A 134 -6.28 21.56 2.61
N LYS A 135 -5.75 20.32 2.63
CA LYS A 135 -6.15 19.30 1.64
C LYS A 135 -7.01 18.21 2.25
N ARG A 136 -8.11 17.89 1.58
CA ARG A 136 -9.07 16.88 2.04
C ARG A 136 -8.47 15.47 1.89
N VAL A 137 -8.96 14.55 2.70
CA VAL A 137 -8.76 13.11 2.50
C VAL A 137 -10.06 12.54 1.91
N THR A 138 -9.94 11.56 1.02
CA THR A 138 -11.06 10.86 0.42
C THR A 138 -10.87 9.34 0.46
N SER A 139 -11.86 8.60 -0.01
CA SER A 139 -11.87 7.14 -0.07
C SER A 139 -12.52 6.65 -1.35
N LEU A 140 -12.22 5.42 -1.73
CA LEU A 140 -12.83 4.77 -2.89
C LEU A 140 -14.36 4.78 -2.76
N ARG A 141 -14.89 4.44 -1.58
CA ARG A 141 -16.32 4.51 -1.24
C ARG A 141 -16.93 5.85 -1.59
N LYS A 142 -16.29 6.93 -1.17
CA LYS A 142 -16.81 8.29 -1.33
C LYS A 142 -16.81 8.73 -2.79
N GLU A 143 -15.80 8.31 -3.56
CA GLU A 143 -15.62 8.75 -4.95
C GLU A 143 -16.36 7.88 -5.98
N THR A 144 -16.65 6.60 -5.69
CA THR A 144 -17.31 5.71 -6.68
C THR A 144 -18.82 5.92 -6.78
N GLY A 145 -19.50 6.35 -5.71
CA GLY A 145 -20.96 6.43 -5.65
C GLY A 145 -21.72 5.09 -5.82
N THR A 146 -21.02 3.97 -5.97
CA THR A 146 -21.57 2.60 -6.12
C THR A 146 -21.33 1.76 -4.88
N VAL A 147 -21.88 0.54 -4.80
CA VAL A 147 -21.54 -0.43 -3.75
C VAL A 147 -20.15 -1.02 -4.05
N LEU A 148 -19.19 -0.96 -3.11
CA LEU A 148 -17.90 -1.66 -3.31
C LEU A 148 -18.12 -3.15 -3.07
N LEU A 149 -17.23 -3.92 -3.69
CA LEU A 149 -16.87 -5.25 -3.21
C LEU A 149 -16.36 -5.20 -1.76
N THR A 150 -16.29 -6.36 -1.12
CA THR A 150 -15.71 -6.50 0.22
C THR A 150 -14.27 -5.99 0.24
N GLU A 151 -13.83 -5.42 1.37
CA GLU A 151 -12.47 -4.86 1.49
C GLU A 151 -11.37 -5.83 1.09
N ASP A 152 -11.52 -7.12 1.42
CA ASP A 152 -10.57 -8.17 1.05
C ASP A 152 -10.40 -8.29 -0.48
N VAL A 153 -11.49 -8.22 -1.23
CA VAL A 153 -11.45 -8.29 -2.69
C VAL A 153 -10.79 -7.06 -3.28
N VAL A 154 -11.04 -5.87 -2.73
CA VAL A 154 -10.38 -4.64 -3.15
C VAL A 154 -8.87 -4.70 -2.82
N HIS A 155 -8.52 -5.32 -1.69
CA HIS A 155 -7.13 -5.53 -1.29
C HIS A 155 -6.40 -6.51 -2.22
N ASP A 156 -7.04 -7.62 -2.61
CA ASP A 156 -6.50 -8.57 -3.58
C ASP A 156 -6.30 -7.95 -4.96
N GLN A 157 -7.22 -7.07 -5.38
CA GLN A 157 -7.06 -6.28 -6.60
C GLN A 157 -5.87 -5.32 -6.51
N LEU A 158 -5.65 -4.68 -5.36
CA LEU A 158 -4.48 -3.83 -5.15
C LEU A 158 -3.17 -4.62 -5.30
N ILE A 159 -3.13 -5.82 -4.73
CA ILE A 159 -1.98 -6.74 -4.81
C ILE A 159 -1.75 -7.18 -6.26
N SER A 160 -2.83 -7.45 -7.00
CA SER A 160 -2.77 -7.82 -8.41
C SER A 160 -2.23 -6.68 -9.28
N CYS A 161 -2.71 -5.45 -9.07
CA CYS A 161 -2.16 -4.26 -9.75
C CYS A 161 -0.67 -4.08 -9.43
N PHE A 162 -0.28 -4.23 -8.16
CA PHE A 162 1.11 -4.14 -7.73
C PHE A 162 1.98 -5.18 -8.45
N ALA A 163 1.62 -6.47 -8.36
CA ALA A 163 2.39 -7.55 -8.95
C ALA A 163 2.60 -7.34 -10.45
N ARG A 164 1.51 -6.97 -11.16
CA ARG A 164 1.54 -6.71 -12.60
C ARG A 164 2.45 -5.54 -12.98
N LEU A 165 2.38 -4.41 -12.26
CA LEU A 165 3.19 -3.22 -12.56
C LEU A 165 4.67 -3.38 -12.21
N PHE A 166 4.97 -4.20 -11.21
CA PHE A 166 6.33 -4.53 -10.81
C PHE A 166 6.92 -5.72 -11.56
N GLY A 167 6.12 -6.40 -12.40
CA GLY A 167 6.56 -7.54 -13.22
C GLY A 167 6.72 -8.85 -12.44
N PHE A 168 6.03 -9.00 -11.30
CA PHE A 168 5.96 -10.26 -10.57
C PHE A 168 4.88 -11.16 -11.19
N SER A 169 5.28 -12.31 -11.72
CA SER A 169 4.38 -13.33 -12.31
C SER A 169 3.84 -14.32 -11.29
N ASP A 170 4.61 -14.62 -10.25
CA ASP A 170 4.32 -15.70 -9.31
C ASP A 170 4.21 -15.14 -7.89
N LEU A 171 3.01 -15.20 -7.31
CA LEU A 171 2.75 -14.78 -5.94
C LEU A 171 2.61 -16.01 -5.05
N ILE A 172 3.54 -16.15 -4.11
CA ILE A 172 3.47 -17.20 -3.08
C ILE A 172 2.87 -16.59 -1.81
N TRP A 173 1.63 -16.93 -1.53
CA TRP A 173 0.97 -16.52 -0.30
C TRP A 173 1.53 -17.29 0.90
N ARG A 174 1.85 -16.56 1.96
CA ARG A 174 2.28 -17.14 3.24
C ARG A 174 1.47 -16.52 4.35
N GLU A 175 0.63 -17.32 4.99
CA GLU A 175 0.02 -16.97 6.26
C GLU A 175 0.99 -17.32 7.39
N ASN A 176 0.89 -16.61 8.53
CA ASN A 176 1.79 -16.70 9.67
C ASN A 176 2.33 -18.12 9.95
N GLY A 177 3.58 -18.41 9.56
CA GLY A 177 4.37 -19.53 10.06
C GLY A 177 3.82 -20.95 9.88
N LEU A 178 2.66 -21.15 9.25
CA LEU A 178 2.09 -22.45 8.94
C LEU A 178 1.70 -22.46 7.47
N CYS A 179 2.25 -23.44 6.77
CA CYS A 179 2.14 -23.62 5.33
C CYS A 179 0.70 -23.96 4.92
N SER A 180 0.10 -23.15 4.05
CA SER A 180 -1.05 -23.44 3.18
C SER A 180 -1.40 -22.13 2.45
N GLU A 181 -1.67 -22.02 1.16
CA GLU A 181 -1.88 -22.91 0.02
C GLU A 181 -1.54 -22.05 -1.22
N THR A 182 -0.99 -22.64 -2.28
CA THR A 182 -0.91 -21.99 -3.58
C THR A 182 -2.34 -21.80 -4.11
N LYS A 183 -2.82 -20.56 -4.15
CA LYS A 183 -3.96 -20.20 -5.00
C LYS A 183 -3.41 -19.78 -6.35
N ASP A 184 -3.52 -20.68 -7.32
CA ASP A 184 -3.39 -20.34 -8.72
C ASP A 184 -4.52 -19.36 -9.09
N LEU A 185 -4.17 -18.29 -9.81
CA LEU A 185 -5.12 -17.33 -10.38
C LEU A 185 -5.90 -17.93 -11.55
#